data_AF-A0AB36T293-F1
#
_entry.id   AF-A0AB36T293-F1
#
_cell.length_a   1.000
_cell.length_b   1.000
_cell.length_c   1.000
_cell.angle_alpha   90.00
_cell.angle_beta   90.00
_cell.angle_gamma   90.00
#
_symmetry.space_group_name_H-M   'P 1'
#
loop_
_entity.id
_entity.type
_entity.pdbx_description
1 polymer ?
#
loop_
_entity_poly.entity_id
_entity_poly.type
_entity_poly.pdbx_seq_one_letter_code
_entity_poly.pdbx_strand_id
1 'polypeptide(L)' 'MDNDLQNKIDVLGLQAVDEKAYNKDLKPHEETYKRAKIDINRFKNYKLYGGEHMLYSIEYIERTPIEELLKLIRLMQY' A
#
# COMPACT_ATOMS: atom_id res chain seq x y z
N MET A 1 4.12 -11.98 -16.35
CA MET A 1 4.78 -10.74 -15.88
C MET A 1 4.21 -10.31 -14.52
N ASP A 2 3.22 -11.02 -13.99
CA ASP A 2 2.61 -10.82 -12.66
C ASP A 2 3.39 -11.43 -11.47
N ASN A 3 4.36 -12.32 -11.73
CA ASN A 3 5.11 -12.99 -10.67
C ASN A 3 5.95 -12.01 -9.82
N ASP A 4 6.48 -10.93 -10.41
CA ASP A 4 7.31 -9.98 -9.66
C ASP A 4 6.49 -9.18 -8.65
N LEU A 5 5.32 -8.67 -9.07
CA LEU A 5 4.42 -7.92 -8.20
C LEU A 5 3.89 -8.79 -7.06
N GLN A 6 3.39 -9.98 -7.38
CA GLN A 6 2.87 -10.90 -6.36
C GLN A 6 3.98 -11.32 -5.39
N ASN A 7 5.16 -11.66 -5.90
CA ASN A 7 6.32 -12.00 -5.06
C ASN A 7 6.72 -10.84 -4.14
N LYS A 8 6.70 -9.59 -4.63
CA LYS A 8 6.95 -8.41 -3.78
C LYS A 8 5.89 -8.27 -2.70
N ILE A 9 4.60 -8.41 -3.03
CA ILE A 9 3.50 -8.35 -2.06
C ILE A 9 3.70 -9.40 -0.97
N ASP A 10 4.01 -10.64 -1.37
CA ASP A 10 4.21 -11.77 -0.46
C ASP A 10 5.44 -11.58 0.44
N VAL A 11 6.59 -11.19 -0.12
CA VAL A 11 7.83 -10.92 0.62
C VAL A 11 7.67 -9.77 1.61
N LEU A 12 6.95 -8.72 1.22
CA LEU A 12 6.69 -7.56 2.07
C LEU A 12 5.58 -7.86 3.11
N GLY A 13 4.83 -8.94 2.95
CA GLY A 13 3.69 -9.30 3.79
C GLY A 13 2.59 -8.26 3.76
N LEU A 14 2.32 -7.68 2.58
CA LEU A 14 1.23 -6.72 2.41
C LEU A 14 -0.11 -7.45 2.38
N GLN A 15 -1.13 -6.85 2.98
CA GLN A 15 -2.50 -7.33 2.98
C GLN A 15 -3.29 -6.61 1.90
N ALA A 16 -4.19 -7.32 1.22
CA ALA A 16 -5.13 -6.70 0.30
C ALA A 16 -6.09 -5.78 1.08
N VAL A 17 -6.34 -4.57 0.57
CA VAL A 17 -7.31 -3.65 1.15
C VAL A 17 -8.70 -4.28 1.05
N ASP A 18 -9.27 -4.60 2.22
CA ASP A 18 -10.64 -5.06 2.33
C ASP A 18 -11.60 -3.88 2.56
N GLU A 19 -12.90 -4.17 2.59
CA GLU A 19 -13.92 -3.14 2.81
C GLU A 19 -13.75 -2.41 4.15
N LYS A 20 -13.21 -3.07 5.18
CA LYS A 20 -12.98 -2.45 6.50
C LYS A 20 -11.84 -1.45 6.45
N ALA A 21 -10.69 -1.86 5.90
CA ALA A 21 -9.54 -0.98 5.69
C ALA A 21 -9.91 0.18 4.75
N TYR A 22 -10.68 -0.07 3.69
CA TYR A 22 -11.17 1.00 2.83
C TYR A 22 -12.02 2.01 3.60
N ASN A 23 -13.03 1.55 4.34
CA ASN A 23 -13.93 2.45 5.07
C ASN A 23 -13.22 3.23 6.19
N LYS A 24 -12.20 2.64 6.81
CA LYS A 24 -11.45 3.26 7.91
C LYS A 24 -10.40 4.25 7.41
N ASP A 25 -9.60 3.88 6.42
CA ASP A 25 -8.36 4.61 6.09
C ASP A 25 -8.40 5.28 4.71
N LEU A 26 -9.27 4.85 3.78
CA LEU A 26 -9.37 5.43 2.44
C LEU A 26 -10.57 6.38 2.32
N LYS A 27 -11.75 5.93 2.73
CA LYS A 27 -13.01 6.67 2.59
C LYS A 27 -13.00 8.07 3.22
N PRO A 28 -12.41 8.30 4.41
CA PRO A 28 -12.37 9.66 4.98
C PRO A 28 -11.58 10.66 4.11
N HIS A 29 -10.66 10.16 3.27
CA HIS A 29 -9.79 10.97 2.43
C HIS A 29 -10.22 11.00 0.96
N GLU A 30 -11.32 10.35 0.59
CA GLU A 30 -11.79 10.23 -0.80
C GLU A 30 -11.95 11.59 -1.50
N GLU A 31 -12.54 12.58 -0.81
CA GLU A 31 -12.66 13.96 -1.28
C GLU A 31 -11.30 14.61 -1.55
N THR A 32 -10.29 14.33 -0.71
CA THR A 32 -8.93 14.88 -0.84
C THR A 32 -8.23 14.28 -2.05
N TYR A 33 -8.29 12.96 -2.20
CA TYR A 33 -7.73 12.25 -3.36
C TYR A 33 -8.40 12.70 -4.66
N LYS A 34 -9.73 12.87 -4.66
CA LYS A 34 -10.50 13.37 -5.81
C LYS A 34 -10.04 14.76 -6.24
N ARG A 35 -9.83 15.69 -5.29
CA ARG A 35 -9.30 17.03 -5.59
C ARG A 35 -7.88 16.99 -6.14
N ALA A 36 -7.05 16.06 -5.65
CA ALA A 36 -5.70 15.83 -6.14
C ALA A 36 -5.64 15.04 -7.47
N LYS A 37 -6.79 14.65 -8.04
CA LYS A 37 -6.89 13.77 -9.22
C LYS A 37 -6.16 12.42 -9.04
N ILE A 38 -6.10 11.94 -7.81
CA ILE A 38 -5.55 10.64 -7.45
C ILE A 38 -6.69 9.64 -7.41
N ASP A 39 -6.57 8.53 -8.14
CA ASP A 39 -7.51 7.44 -8.05
C ASP A 39 -7.22 6.60 -6.81
N ILE A 40 -8.14 6.66 -5.85
CA ILE A 40 -8.03 5.97 -4.56
C ILE A 40 -8.00 4.44 -4.73
N ASN A 41 -8.58 3.92 -5.81
CA ASN A 41 -8.60 2.48 -6.10
C ASN A 41 -7.22 1.93 -6.51
N ARG A 42 -6.23 2.80 -6.70
CA ARG A 42 -4.84 2.39 -6.95
C ARG A 42 -4.19 1.78 -5.70
N PHE A 43 -4.66 2.13 -4.50
CA PHE A 43 -4.23 1.54 -3.24
C PHE A 43 -4.94 0.21 -3.02
N LYS A 44 -4.30 -0.87 -3.47
CA LYS A 44 -4.85 -2.23 -3.35
C LYS A 44 -4.24 -3.03 -2.21
N ASN A 45 -3.10 -2.59 -1.69
CA ASN A 45 -2.37 -3.29 -0.64
C ASN A 45 -2.06 -2.34 0.52
N TYR A 46 -2.00 -2.88 1.73
CA TYR A 46 -1.64 -2.12 2.92
C TYR A 46 -0.83 -2.98 3.90
N LYS A 47 -0.21 -2.33 4.88
CA LYS A 47 0.39 -3.00 6.04
C LYS A 47 0.23 -2.16 7.29
N LEU A 48 0.04 -2.83 8.42
CA LEU A 48 -0.05 -2.20 9.73
C LEU A 48 1.34 -2.00 10.33
N TYR A 49 1.68 -0.76 10.67
CA TYR A 49 2.88 -0.40 11.42
C TYR A 49 2.46 0.38 12.67
N GLY A 50 2.79 -0.13 13.86
CA GLY A 50 2.44 0.58 15.11
C GLY A 50 0.95 0.85 15.33
N GLY A 51 0.05 0.19 14.59
CA GLY A 51 -1.40 0.44 14.61
C GLY A 51 -1.92 1.38 13.52
N GLU A 52 -1.03 1.95 12.70
CA GLU A 52 -1.36 2.78 11.55
C GLU A 52 -1.37 1.97 10.25
N HIS A 53 -2.37 2.19 9.40
CA HIS A 53 -2.44 1.58 8.07
C HIS A 53 -1.58 2.36 7.10
N MET A 54 -0.53 1.73 6.58
CA MET A 54 0.22 2.27 5.47
C MET A 54 -0.24 1.64 4.17
N LEU A 55 -0.71 2.49 3.26
CA LEU A 55 -1.25 2.10 1.97
C LEU A 55 -0.17 2.10 0.89
N TYR A 56 -0.20 1.08 0.04
CA TYR A 56 0.72 0.92 -1.08
C TYR A 56 -0.07 0.81 -2.38
N SER A 57 0.29 1.65 -3.35
CA SER A 57 -0.27 1.54 -4.70
C SER A 57 0.45 0.45 -5.50
N ILE A 58 -0.27 -0.18 -6.43
CA ILE A 58 0.32 -1.20 -7.31
C ILE A 58 1.51 -0.63 -8.09
N GLU A 59 1.31 0.54 -8.71
CA GLU A 59 2.35 1.20 -9.50
C GLU A 59 3.63 1.47 -8.69
N TYR A 60 3.47 1.79 -7.40
CA TYR A 60 4.61 2.02 -6.52
C TYR A 60 5.38 0.72 -6.23
N ILE A 61 4.68 -0.37 -5.91
CA ILE A 61 5.31 -1.68 -5.67
C ILE A 61 6.00 -2.21 -6.93
N GLU A 62 5.36 -2.04 -8.10
CA GLU A 62 5.94 -2.47 -9.38
C GLU A 62 7.20 -1.69 -9.73
N ARG A 63 7.17 -0.35 -9.63
CA ARG A 63 8.29 0.52 -10.02
C ARG A 63 9.45 0.51 -9.03
N THR A 64 9.19 0.21 -7.76
CA THR A 64 10.22 0.26 -6.72
C THR A 64 10.99 -1.06 -6.66
N PRO A 65 12.33 -1.04 -6.63
CA PRO A 65 13.12 -2.23 -6.37
C PRO A 65 12.76 -2.86 -5.02
N ILE A 66 12.75 -4.19 -4.95
CA ILE A 66 12.37 -4.91 -3.72
C ILE A 66 13.28 -4.57 -2.53
N GLU A 67 14.57 -4.29 -2.77
CA GLU A 67 15.53 -3.91 -1.74
C GLU A 67 15.18 -2.56 -1.09
N GLU A 68 14.69 -1.60 -1.87
CA GLU A 68 14.23 -0.31 -1.36
C GLU A 68 12.94 -0.46 -0.56
N LEU A 69 11.99 -1.26 -1.06
CA LEU A 69 10.76 -1.58 -0.32
C LEU A 69 11.10 -2.21 1.04
N LEU A 70 11.98 -3.21 1.09
CA LEU A 70 12.41 -3.85 2.32
C LEU A 70 13.09 -2.89 3.30
N LYS A 71 13.93 -1.98 2.79
CA LYS A 71 14.59 -0.96 3.61
C LYS A 71 13.57 -0.01 4.25
N LEU A 72 12.57 0.45 3.49
CA LEU A 72 11.50 1.30 4.02
C LEU A 72 10.70 0.60 5.11
N ILE A 73 10.26 -0.64 4.86
CA ILE A 73 9.54 -1.45 5.85
C ILE A 73 10.35 -1.56 7.15
N ARG A 74 11.65 -1.82 7.05
CA ARG A 74 12.53 -1.92 8.22
C ARG A 74 12.62 -0.61 9.02
N LEU A 75 12.59 0.54 8.35
CA LEU A 75 12.62 1.85 9.03
C LEU A 75 11.32 2.18 9.77
N MET A 76 10.20 1.60 9.36
CA MET A 76 8.87 1.87 9.93
C MET A 76 8.48 0.92 11.07
N GLN A 77 9.38 0.01 11.45
CA GLN A 77 9.19 -0.95 12.54
C GLN A 77 9.75 -0.47 13.89
N TYR A 78 10.29 0.75 13.96
CA TYR A 78 10.92 1.32 15.16
C TYR A 78 10.18 2.55 15.67
#